data_AF-A8UQP1-F1
#
_entry.id   AF-A8UQP1-F1
#
_cell.length_a   1.000
_cell.length_b   1.000
_cell.length_c   1.000
_cell.angle_alpha   90.00
_cell.angle_beta   90.00
_cell.angle_gamma   90.00
#
_symmetry.space_group_name_H-M   'P 1'
#
loop_
_entity.id
_entity.type
_entity.pdbx_description
1 polymer ?
#
loop_
_entity_poly.entity_id
_entity_poly.type
_entity_poly.pdbx_seq_one_letter_code
_entity_poly.pdbx_strand_id
1 'polypeptide(L)'
;MRFYGIPSENRVLEIVEGIGSGEWVFEDTKEGKKESLSGEKAKEKLKEIVNEVKGWKESLTTLTQGTVFIFVHEPSDPKAFKIYDTSSLGCSTELTPPRWKVYLKDLDGSV
;
A
#
# COMPACT_ATOMS: atom_id res chain seq x y z
N MET A 1 8.46 1.00 -13.96
CA MET A 1 8.10 2.00 -12.92
C MET A 1 8.91 1.71 -11.66
N ARG A 2 9.47 2.73 -10.98
CA ARG A 2 10.33 2.51 -9.81
C ARG A 2 9.55 2.75 -8.51
N PHE A 3 9.68 1.82 -7.58
CA PHE A 3 9.07 1.90 -6.26
C PHE A 3 10.14 2.07 -5.18
N TYR A 4 9.81 2.84 -4.15
CA TYR A 4 10.68 3.10 -3.01
C TYR A 4 10.02 2.58 -1.74
N GLY A 5 10.74 1.74 -1.00
CA GLY A 5 10.29 1.28 0.32
C GLY A 5 10.29 2.43 1.30
N ILE A 6 9.16 2.66 1.97
CA ILE A 6 9.02 3.72 2.96
C ILE A 6 9.18 3.11 4.35
N PRO A 7 10.19 3.54 5.13
CA PRO A 7 10.57 2.87 6.37
C PRO A 7 9.65 3.17 7.56
N SER A 8 8.79 4.20 7.46
CA SER A 8 7.90 4.59 8.56
C SER A 8 6.50 4.94 8.07
N GLU A 9 5.50 4.54 8.84
CA GLU A 9 4.09 4.81 8.56
C GLU A 9 3.78 6.30 8.61
N ASN A 10 4.43 7.06 9.51
CA ASN A 10 4.28 8.50 9.55
C ASN A 10 4.75 9.15 8.24
N ARG A 11 5.85 8.66 7.66
CA ARG A 11 6.32 9.14 6.35
C ARG A 11 5.35 8.75 5.24
N VAL A 12 4.71 7.57 5.31
CA VAL A 12 3.65 7.21 4.36
C VAL A 12 2.47 8.17 4.47
N LEU A 13 2.02 8.51 5.67
CA LEU A 13 0.92 9.47 5.88
C LEU A 13 1.24 10.83 5.29
N GLU A 14 2.48 11.33 5.45
CA GLU A 14 2.93 12.57 4.79
C GLU A 14 2.87 12.47 3.26
N ILE A 15 3.32 11.34 2.69
CA ILE A 15 3.31 11.12 1.23
C ILE A 15 1.86 11.04 0.72
N VAL A 16 0.96 10.40 1.46
CA VAL A 16 -0.46 10.32 1.12
C VAL A 16 -1.07 11.71 0.96
N GLU A 17 -0.60 12.72 1.70
CA GLU A 17 -1.06 14.10 1.50
C GLU A 17 -0.70 14.69 0.13
N GLY A 18 0.31 14.16 -0.54
CA GLY A 18 0.70 14.53 -1.90
C GLY A 18 -0.17 13.92 -3.01
N ILE A 19 -1.16 13.07 -2.68
CA ILE A 19 -2.05 12.48 -3.69
C ILE A 19 -2.84 13.58 -4.41
N GLY A 20 -2.66 13.61 -5.74
CA GLY A 20 -3.37 14.51 -6.63
C GLY A 20 -4.79 14.05 -6.98
N SER A 21 -5.51 14.93 -7.69
CA SER A 21 -6.81 14.61 -8.28
C SER A 21 -6.69 13.54 -9.37
N GLY A 22 -7.75 12.77 -9.57
CA GLY A 22 -7.83 11.74 -10.61
C GLY A 22 -8.73 10.59 -10.20
N GLU A 23 -8.94 9.66 -11.14
CA GLU A 23 -9.53 8.36 -10.83
C GLU A 23 -8.43 7.41 -10.38
N TRP A 24 -8.59 6.89 -9.17
CA TRP A 24 -7.71 5.94 -8.53
C TRP A 24 -8.39 4.58 -8.46
N VAL A 25 -7.61 3.55 -8.22
CA VAL A 25 -8.05 2.17 -8.07
C VAL A 25 -7.47 1.64 -6.77
N PHE A 26 -8.31 1.02 -5.95
CA PHE A 26 -7.89 0.15 -4.86
C PHE A 26 -8.12 -1.30 -5.26
N GLU A 27 -7.12 -2.14 -5.00
CA GLU A 27 -7.15 -3.58 -5.26
C GLU A 27 -6.69 -4.31 -3.99
N ASP A 28 -7.56 -5.17 -3.46
CA ASP A 28 -7.23 -6.17 -2.45
C ASP A 28 -7.05 -7.51 -3.16
N THR A 29 -5.79 -7.92 -3.33
CA THR A 29 -5.44 -9.14 -4.07
C THR A 29 -5.79 -10.40 -3.30
N LYS A 30 -5.87 -10.31 -1.96
CA LYS A 30 -6.20 -11.42 -1.08
C LYS A 30 -7.70 -11.70 -1.10
N GLU A 31 -8.52 -10.64 -1.14
CA GLU A 31 -9.98 -10.74 -1.21
C GLU A 31 -10.54 -10.74 -2.65
N GLY A 32 -9.70 -10.49 -3.65
CA GLY A 32 -10.13 -10.38 -5.05
C GLY A 32 -11.02 -9.17 -5.32
N LYS A 33 -10.89 -8.09 -4.53
CA LYS A 33 -11.72 -6.89 -4.64
C LYS A 33 -10.98 -5.79 -5.40
N LYS A 34 -11.69 -5.11 -6.30
CA LYS A 34 -11.19 -3.95 -7.03
C LYS A 34 -12.27 -2.86 -7.04
N GLU A 35 -11.92 -1.64 -6.67
CA GLU A 35 -12.84 -0.49 -6.63
C GLU A 35 -12.19 0.76 -7.24
N SER A 36 -12.99 1.56 -7.94
CA SER A 36 -12.60 2.89 -8.41
C SER A 36 -12.85 3.93 -7.31
N LEU A 37 -11.87 4.79 -7.08
CA LEU A 37 -11.86 5.83 -6.05
C LEU A 37 -11.60 7.20 -6.69
N SER A 38 -12.11 8.27 -6.07
CA SER A 38 -11.56 9.60 -6.30
C SER A 38 -10.22 9.75 -5.57
N GLY A 39 -9.40 10.75 -5.93
CA GLY A 39 -8.16 11.06 -5.21
C GLY A 39 -8.35 11.26 -3.70
N GLU A 40 -9.44 11.92 -3.28
CA GLU A 40 -9.77 12.09 -1.86
C GLU A 40 -10.09 10.75 -1.17
N LYS A 41 -10.91 9.90 -1.80
CA LYS A 41 -11.20 8.57 -1.27
C LYS A 41 -9.96 7.66 -1.25
N ALA A 42 -9.06 7.80 -2.22
CA ALA A 42 -7.79 7.09 -2.23
C ALA A 42 -6.89 7.52 -1.06
N LYS A 43 -6.87 8.83 -0.72
CA LYS A 43 -6.20 9.32 0.49
C LYS A 43 -6.78 8.69 1.75
N GLU A 44 -8.11 8.74 1.91
CA GLU A 44 -8.79 8.19 3.08
C GLU A 44 -8.51 6.69 3.23
N LYS A 45 -8.68 5.92 2.15
CA LYS A 45 -8.38 4.49 2.13
C LYS A 45 -6.92 4.19 2.51
N LEU A 46 -5.96 4.94 1.98
CA LEU A 46 -4.54 4.74 2.33
C LEU A 46 -4.26 5.07 3.80
N LYS A 47 -4.90 6.10 4.36
CA LYS A 47 -4.80 6.42 5.80
C LYS A 47 -5.39 5.29 6.66
N GLU A 48 -6.54 4.75 6.27
CA GLU A 48 -7.15 3.59 6.94
C GLU A 48 -6.20 2.40 6.95
N ILE A 49 -5.65 2.03 5.80
CA ILE A 49 -4.71 0.91 5.68
C ILE A 49 -3.46 1.16 6.53
N VAL A 50 -2.87 2.35 6.48
CA VAL A 50 -1.67 2.67 7.27
C VAL A 50 -1.95 2.59 8.76
N ASN A 51 -3.12 3.02 9.22
CA ASN A 51 -3.52 2.90 10.63
C ASN A 51 -3.80 1.45 11.04
N GLU A 52 -4.41 0.65 10.17
CA GLU A 52 -4.58 -0.80 10.37
C GLU A 52 -3.21 -1.48 10.55
N VAL A 53 -2.25 -1.13 9.69
CA VAL A 53 -0.86 -1.63 9.76
C VAL A 53 -0.18 -1.22 11.07
N LYS A 54 -0.37 0.02 11.53
CA LYS A 54 0.12 0.46 12.85
C LYS A 54 -0.46 -0.40 13.98
N GLY A 55 -1.77 -0.62 13.96
CA GLY A 55 -2.45 -1.44 14.97
C GLY A 55 -1.96 -2.90 15.00
N TRP A 56 -1.64 -3.47 13.84
CA TRP A 56 -1.03 -4.80 13.79
C TRP A 56 0.37 -4.81 14.42
N LYS A 57 1.22 -3.81 14.12
CA LYS A 57 2.56 -3.73 14.70
C LYS A 57 2.52 -3.55 16.22
N GLU A 58 1.58 -2.77 16.74
CA GLU A 58 1.39 -2.56 18.18
C GLU A 58 0.87 -3.82 18.90
N SER A 59 0.02 -4.62 18.25
CA SER A 59 -0.51 -5.86 18.83
C SER A 59 0.44 -7.06 18.71
N LEU A 60 1.37 -7.05 17.75
CA LEU A 60 2.32 -8.14 17.46
C LEU A 60 3.72 -7.93 18.08
N THR A 61 3.78 -7.43 19.32
CA THR A 61 5.04 -7.10 20.03
C THR A 61 6.06 -8.24 20.14
N THR A 62 5.69 -9.49 19.89
CA THR A 62 6.54 -10.68 20.06
C THR A 62 6.81 -11.50 18.78
N LEU A 63 6.19 -11.18 17.64
CA LEU A 63 6.34 -11.95 16.41
C LEU A 63 7.00 -11.12 15.30
N THR A 64 8.20 -11.50 14.90
CA THR A 64 8.88 -11.03 13.68
C THR A 64 8.15 -11.46 12.39
N GLN A 65 7.17 -12.37 12.50
CA GLN A 65 6.25 -12.78 11.43
C GLN A 65 5.03 -11.85 11.39
N GLY A 66 5.13 -10.76 10.61
CA GLY A 66 4.06 -9.77 10.48
C GLY A 66 4.55 -8.40 10.06
N THR A 67 5.74 -8.31 9.46
CA THR A 67 6.21 -7.05 8.90
C THR A 67 5.28 -6.65 7.76
N VAL A 68 4.90 -5.39 7.73
CA VAL A 68 4.23 -4.81 6.57
C VAL A 68 5.22 -3.88 5.89
N PHE A 69 5.39 -4.06 4.59
CA PHE A 69 6.24 -3.20 3.76
C PHE A 69 5.36 -2.36 2.84
N ILE A 70 5.57 -1.05 2.89
CA ILE A 70 4.86 -0.10 2.05
C ILE A 70 5.85 0.46 1.04
N PHE A 71 5.51 0.36 -0.24
CA PHE A 71 6.28 0.87 -1.35
C PHE A 71 5.48 1.91 -2.10
N VAL A 72 6.13 3.02 -2.48
CA VAL A 72 5.47 4.12 -3.18
C VAL A 72 6.21 4.43 -4.49
N HIS A 73 5.44 4.67 -5.55
CA HIS A 73 5.95 5.27 -6.78
C HIS A 73 6.26 6.74 -6.52
N GLU A 74 7.53 7.14 -6.69
CA GLU A 74 7.98 8.54 -6.59
C GLU A 74 7.35 9.32 -5.41
N PRO A 75 7.93 9.27 -4.20
CA PRO A 75 7.33 9.87 -3.00
C PRO A 75 6.98 11.36 -3.08
N SER A 76 7.58 12.12 -4.00
CA SER A 76 7.29 13.53 -4.22
C SER A 76 6.03 13.79 -5.06
N ASP A 77 5.61 12.81 -5.87
CA ASP A 77 4.42 12.85 -6.73
C ASP A 77 3.83 11.43 -6.79
N PRO A 78 3.18 10.98 -5.69
CA PRO A 78 2.78 9.60 -5.55
C PRO A 78 1.64 9.27 -6.50
N LYS A 79 1.83 8.21 -7.31
CA LYS A 79 0.84 7.71 -8.28
C LYS A 79 0.42 6.27 -8.05
N ALA A 80 1.18 5.54 -7.25
CA ALA A 80 0.92 4.14 -6.94
C ALA A 80 1.55 3.76 -5.60
N PHE A 81 0.88 2.88 -4.87
CA PHE A 81 1.27 2.30 -3.61
C PHE A 81 1.13 0.78 -3.72
N LYS A 82 2.13 0.06 -3.21
CA LYS A 82 2.10 -1.40 -3.04
C LYS A 82 2.36 -1.73 -1.59
N ILE A 83 1.49 -2.52 -0.99
CA ILE A 83 1.57 -2.85 0.43
C ILE A 83 1.62 -4.37 0.56
N TYR A 84 2.70 -4.86 1.16
CA TYR A 84 2.98 -6.27 1.34
C TYR A 84 2.86 -6.62 2.81
N ASP A 85 2.09 -7.65 3.12
CA ASP A 85 1.92 -8.22 4.45
C ASP A 85 2.72 -9.53 4.50
N THR A 86 3.68 -9.66 5.44
CA THR A 86 4.54 -10.84 5.51
C THR A 86 3.89 -12.11 6.05
N SER A 87 2.59 -12.13 6.38
CA SER A 87 1.84 -13.39 6.48
C SER A 87 1.93 -14.23 5.19
N SER A 88 2.33 -13.57 4.09
CA SER A 88 2.53 -14.11 2.76
C SER A 88 3.99 -14.49 2.44
N LEU A 89 4.98 -14.14 3.30
CA LEU A 89 6.40 -14.50 3.11
C LEU A 89 6.74 -15.88 3.68
N GLY A 90 5.87 -16.87 3.49
CA GLY A 90 6.31 -18.27 3.55
C GLY A 90 7.40 -18.50 2.49
N CYS A 91 8.26 -19.52 2.67
CA CYS A 91 9.43 -19.87 1.86
C CYS A 91 9.15 -20.05 0.34
N SER A 92 8.69 -19.01 -0.33
CA SER A 92 8.35 -18.95 -1.74
C SER A 92 9.56 -18.40 -2.48
N THR A 93 9.93 -19.06 -3.56
CA THR A 93 10.94 -18.59 -4.53
C THR A 93 10.44 -17.42 -5.38
N GLU A 94 9.14 -17.10 -5.29
CA GLU A 94 8.50 -15.99 -5.99
C GLU A 94 8.14 -14.87 -5.01
N LEU A 95 8.39 -13.62 -5.42
CA LEU A 95 7.94 -12.41 -4.71
C LEU A 95 6.43 -12.49 -4.51
N THR A 96 5.98 -12.66 -3.26
CA THR A 96 4.56 -12.74 -2.97
C THR A 96 3.86 -11.47 -3.46
N PRO A 97 2.68 -11.56 -4.10
CA PRO A 97 1.99 -10.38 -4.60
C PRO A 97 1.70 -9.38 -3.46
N PRO A 98 1.64 -8.07 -3.75
CA PRO A 98 1.18 -7.09 -2.78
C PRO A 98 -0.23 -7.45 -2.32
N ARG A 99 -0.49 -7.39 -1.01
CA ARG A 99 -1.84 -7.57 -0.45
C ARG A 99 -2.76 -6.47 -0.95
N TRP A 100 -2.29 -5.23 -0.91
CA TRP A 100 -3.02 -4.08 -1.40
C TRP A 100 -2.24 -3.31 -2.44
N LYS A 101 -2.95 -2.83 -3.44
CA LYS A 101 -2.46 -1.86 -4.40
C LYS A 101 -3.41 -0.66 -4.42
N VAL A 102 -2.85 0.55 -4.45
CA VAL A 102 -3.62 1.77 -4.65
C VAL A 102 -2.92 2.59 -5.72
N TYR A 103 -3.56 2.84 -6.86
CA TYR A 103 -2.88 3.47 -8.00
C TYR A 103 -3.80 4.32 -8.86
N LEU A 104 -3.25 5.31 -9.57
CA LEU A 104 -3.97 6.02 -10.61
C LEU A 104 -4.42 5.04 -11.70
N LYS A 105 -5.66 5.18 -12.16
CA LYS A 105 -6.26 4.29 -13.15
C LYS A 105 -5.44 4.16 -14.43
N ASP A 106 -4.73 5.21 -14.84
CA ASP A 106 -3.84 5.22 -16.00
C ASP A 106 -2.66 4.22 -15.87
N LEU A 107 -2.42 3.72 -14.66
CA LEU A 107 -1.36 2.75 -14.35
C LEU A 107 -1.89 1.31 -14.25
N ASP A 108 -3.16 1.06 -14.54
CA ASP A 108 -3.73 -0.28 -14.50
C ASP A 108 -2.95 -1.24 -15.44
N GLY A 109 -2.70 -2.46 -14.97
CA GLY A 109 -1.83 -3.44 -15.64
C GLY A 109 -0.32 -3.17 -15.54
N SER A 110 0.11 -2.02 -15.00
CA SER A 110 1.54 -1.67 -14.81
C SER A 110 1.98 -1.66 -13.34
N VAL A 111 1.04 -1.86 -12.41
CA VAL A 111 1.25 -1.84 -10.95
C VAL A 111 1.18 -3.25 -10.36
#